data_AF-A0A7X6VVI9-F1
#
_entry.id   AF-A0A7X6VVI9-F1
#
_cell.length_a   1.000
_cell.length_b   1.000
_cell.length_c   1.000
_cell.angle_alpha   90.00
_cell.angle_beta   90.00
_cell.angle_gamma   90.00
#
_symmetry.space_group_name_H-M   'P 1'
#
loop_
_entity.id
_entity.type
_entity.pdbx_description
1 polymer ?
#
loop_
_entity_poly.entity_id
_entity_poly.type
_entity_poly.pdbx_seq_one_letter_code
_entity_poly.pdbx_strand_id
1 'polypeptide(L)'
;YIPEIDITKISLGDSAEITIDALPKDKFKGVVSDIANIGQELSGFDMRVFRITIDFKTDGKEIKPSMTSNNKIIVSRFPDVIKIPRNFLQKQNEESFVYLKESGKIWKKRVTPGLENDEEVIIESGLSPGDKILASPPPKVESAML
;
A
#
# COMPACT_ATOMS: atom_id res chain seq x y z
N TYR A 1 -1.56 -12.70 -11.96
CA TYR A 1 -3.03 -12.75 -11.85
C TYR A 1 -3.45 -11.82 -10.74
N ILE A 2 -4.57 -11.12 -10.90
CA ILE A 2 -5.12 -10.18 -9.92
C ILE A 2 -6.56 -10.57 -9.62
N PRO A 3 -6.99 -10.57 -8.35
CA PRO A 3 -8.38 -10.82 -7.97
C PRO A 3 -9.37 -9.83 -8.61
N GLU A 4 -10.59 -10.28 -8.91
CA GLU A 4 -11.65 -9.45 -9.50
C GLU A 4 -11.93 -8.17 -8.69
N ILE A 5 -11.84 -8.23 -7.35
CA ILE A 5 -12.09 -7.06 -6.49
C ILE A 5 -11.05 -5.93 -6.67
N ASP A 6 -9.85 -6.26 -7.16
CA ASP A 6 -8.75 -5.31 -7.31
C ASP A 6 -8.53 -4.88 -8.76
N ILE A 7 -9.17 -5.55 -9.74
CA ILE A 7 -8.91 -5.29 -11.16
C ILE A 7 -9.23 -3.85 -11.58
N THR A 8 -10.24 -3.24 -10.97
CA THR A 8 -10.69 -1.87 -11.27
C THR A 8 -9.69 -0.80 -10.82
N LYS A 9 -8.73 -1.17 -9.98
CA LYS A 9 -7.66 -0.26 -9.51
C LYS A 9 -6.49 -0.19 -10.49
N ILE A 10 -6.38 -1.14 -11.42
CA ILE A 10 -5.24 -1.29 -12.33
C ILE A 10 -5.61 -0.73 -13.70
N SER A 11 -4.68 0.03 -14.28
CA SER A 11 -4.81 0.59 -15.62
C SER A 11 -3.65 0.18 -16.53
N LEU A 12 -3.90 0.17 -17.84
CA LEU A 12 -2.84 0.07 -18.83
C LEU A 12 -1.86 1.23 -18.63
N GLY A 13 -0.56 0.94 -18.65
CA GLY A 13 0.48 1.94 -18.40
C GLY A 13 0.91 2.07 -16.93
N ASP A 14 0.24 1.40 -15.99
CA ASP A 14 0.68 1.39 -14.60
C ASP A 14 2.10 0.84 -14.48
N SER A 15 2.92 1.50 -13.65
CA SER A 15 4.28 1.05 -13.39
C SER A 15 4.28 -0.20 -12.51
N ALA A 16 5.24 -1.09 -12.72
CA ALA A 16 5.42 -2.27 -11.90
C ALA A 16 6.88 -2.44 -11.47
N GLU A 17 7.08 -2.91 -10.24
CA GLU A 17 8.37 -3.43 -9.76
C GLU A 17 8.31 -4.95 -9.75
N ILE A 18 9.28 -5.58 -10.40
CA ILE A 18 9.33 -7.03 -10.60
C ILE A 18 10.57 -7.56 -9.89
N THR A 19 10.39 -8.60 -9.08
CA THR A 19 11.47 -9.37 -8.46
C THR A 19 11.31 -10.82 -8.87
N ILE A 20 12.38 -11.44 -9.37
CA ILE A 20 12.36 -12.84 -9.79
C ILE A 20 12.99 -13.67 -8.68
N ASP A 21 12.35 -14.77 -8.27
CA ASP A 21 12.78 -15.55 -7.10
C ASP A 21 14.21 -16.09 -7.27
N ALA A 22 14.60 -16.40 -8.50
CA ALA A 22 15.96 -16.84 -8.85
C ALA A 22 17.00 -15.69 -8.83
N LEU A 23 16.57 -14.44 -8.86
CA LEU A 23 17.40 -13.23 -8.86
C LEU A 23 16.92 -12.22 -7.80
N PRO A 24 16.89 -12.58 -6.50
CA PRO A 24 16.20 -11.80 -5.47
C PRO A 24 16.88 -10.46 -5.15
N LYS A 25 18.12 -10.26 -5.60
CA LYS A 25 18.87 -8.99 -5.45
C LYS A 25 18.60 -8.02 -6.58
N ASP A 26 18.06 -8.48 -7.71
CA ASP A 26 17.80 -7.66 -8.88
C ASP A 26 16.33 -7.23 -8.86
N LYS A 27 16.09 -5.94 -9.13
CA LYS A 27 14.74 -5.38 -9.30
C LYS A 27 14.60 -4.84 -10.71
N PHE A 28 13.54 -5.24 -11.39
CA PHE A 28 13.24 -4.78 -12.74
C PHE A 28 12.05 -3.82 -12.71
N LYS A 29 12.11 -2.79 -13.56
CA LYS A 29 11.00 -1.88 -13.77
C LYS A 29 10.22 -2.34 -15.00
N GLY A 30 8.92 -2.47 -14.83
CA GLY A 30 8.00 -2.83 -15.90
C GLY A 30 6.80 -1.90 -16.00
N VAL A 31 5.97 -2.17 -16.99
CA VAL A 31 4.73 -1.46 -17.26
C VAL A 31 3.63 -2.46 -17.59
N VAL A 32 2.42 -2.23 -17.07
CA VAL A 32 1.25 -3.04 -17.44
C VAL A 32 0.93 -2.80 -18.91
N SER A 33 1.12 -3.84 -19.74
CA SER A 33 0.98 -3.80 -21.19
C SER A 33 -0.34 -4.39 -21.68
N ASP A 34 -0.93 -5.31 -20.91
CA ASP A 34 -2.20 -5.93 -21.23
C ASP A 34 -2.98 -6.35 -19.97
N ILE A 35 -4.30 -6.19 -20.05
CA ILE A 35 -5.26 -6.62 -19.03
C ILE A 35 -6.30 -7.47 -19.74
N ALA A 36 -6.37 -8.75 -19.39
CA ALA A 36 -7.34 -9.64 -20.02
C ALA A 36 -8.78 -9.15 -19.75
N ASN A 37 -9.65 -9.21 -20.76
CA ASN A 37 -11.05 -8.77 -20.60
C ASN A 37 -11.96 -9.82 -19.95
N ILE A 38 -11.46 -11.04 -19.73
CA ILE A 38 -12.22 -12.16 -19.20
C ILE A 38 -11.50 -12.71 -17.97
N GLY A 39 -12.20 -12.69 -16.84
CA GLY A 39 -11.77 -13.33 -15.60
C GLY A 39 -11.86 -14.85 -15.71
N GLN A 40 -10.96 -15.55 -15.04
CA GLN A 40 -10.84 -17.00 -15.07
C GLN A 40 -10.90 -17.56 -13.64
N GLU A 41 -11.40 -18.79 -13.51
CA GLU A 41 -11.27 -19.55 -12.26
C GLU A 41 -9.92 -20.26 -12.27
N LEU A 42 -9.12 -20.05 -11.23
CA LEU A 42 -7.84 -20.72 -11.05
C LEU A 42 -7.84 -21.49 -9.74
N SER A 43 -7.35 -22.73 -9.77
CA SER A 43 -7.17 -23.53 -8.56
C SER A 43 -6.30 -22.80 -7.54
N GLY A 44 -6.77 -22.72 -6.29
CA GLY A 44 -6.10 -21.99 -5.21
C GLY A 44 -6.56 -20.54 -5.02
N PHE A 45 -7.50 -20.06 -5.84
CA PHE A 45 -8.19 -18.79 -5.62
C PHE A 45 -9.67 -19.03 -5.37
N ASP A 46 -10.22 -18.39 -4.33
CA ASP A 46 -11.65 -18.46 -3.97
C ASP A 46 -12.54 -17.55 -4.84
N MET A 47 -11.93 -16.78 -5.74
CA MET A 47 -12.63 -15.85 -6.62
C MET A 47 -12.00 -15.82 -8.01
N ARG A 48 -12.72 -15.23 -8.98
CA ARG A 48 -12.20 -15.03 -10.33
C ARG A 48 -10.99 -14.11 -10.30
N VAL A 49 -10.05 -14.43 -11.17
CA VAL A 49 -8.82 -13.66 -11.34
C VAL A 49 -8.63 -13.26 -12.79
N PHE A 50 -8.01 -12.11 -12.99
CA PHE A 50 -7.69 -11.56 -14.28
C PHE A 50 -6.20 -11.71 -14.56
N ARG A 51 -5.88 -12.07 -15.81
CA ARG A 51 -4.49 -12.12 -16.27
C ARG A 51 -4.03 -10.70 -16.59
N ILE A 52 -2.84 -10.36 -16.08
CA ILE A 52 -2.14 -9.12 -16.38
C ILE A 52 -0.82 -9.49 -17.03
N THR A 53 -0.46 -8.77 -18.09
CA THR A 53 0.87 -8.85 -18.71
C THR A 53 1.65 -7.58 -18.35
N ILE A 54 2.89 -7.78 -17.92
CA ILE A 54 3.81 -6.69 -17.56
C ILE A 54 5.03 -6.81 -18.46
N ASP A 55 5.30 -5.78 -19.24
CA ASP A 55 6.48 -5.70 -20.09
C ASP A 55 7.61 -5.06 -19.29
N PHE A 56 8.81 -5.65 -19.35
CA PHE A 56 9.99 -5.13 -18.68
C PHE A 56 11.26 -5.49 -19.45
N LYS A 57 12.35 -4.77 -19.16
CA LYS A 57 13.67 -5.06 -19.72
C LYS A 57 14.48 -5.89 -18.75
N THR A 58 15.25 -6.85 -19.26
CA THR A 58 16.08 -7.74 -18.45
C THR A 58 17.45 -7.16 -18.13
N ASP A 59 17.81 -6.03 -18.75
CA ASP A 59 19.10 -5.32 -18.58
C ASP A 59 20.32 -6.25 -18.64
N GLY A 60 20.29 -7.20 -19.59
CA GLY A 60 21.38 -8.15 -19.83
C GLY A 60 21.40 -9.37 -18.90
N LYS A 61 20.42 -9.49 -18.00
CA LYS A 61 20.23 -10.70 -17.17
C LYS A 61 19.56 -11.80 -17.97
N GLU A 62 20.04 -13.02 -17.80
CA GLU A 62 19.38 -14.21 -18.35
C GLU A 62 18.19 -14.57 -17.46
N ILE A 63 16.97 -14.42 -18.00
CA ILE A 63 15.72 -14.82 -17.34
C ILE A 63 15.09 -15.90 -18.19
N LYS A 64 14.77 -17.04 -17.56
CA LYS A 64 14.19 -18.18 -18.25
C LYS A 64 12.66 -18.14 -18.15
N PRO A 65 11.95 -18.63 -19.17
CA PRO A 65 10.52 -18.86 -19.07
C PRO A 65 10.17 -19.70 -17.85
N SER A 66 8.96 -19.50 -17.32
CA SER A 66 8.40 -20.22 -16.18
C SER A 66 9.10 -19.98 -14.83
N MET A 67 10.00 -19.00 -14.71
CA MET A 67 10.48 -18.54 -13.42
C MET A 67 9.37 -17.81 -12.66
N THR A 68 9.26 -18.09 -11.36
CA THR A 68 8.34 -17.39 -10.45
C THR A 68 8.84 -15.97 -10.19
N SER A 69 7.90 -15.03 -10.11
CA SER A 69 8.17 -13.62 -9.82
C SER A 69 7.16 -13.05 -8.83
N ASN A 70 7.62 -12.09 -8.03
CA ASN A 70 6.79 -11.17 -7.29
C ASN A 70 6.67 -9.85 -8.06
N ASN A 71 5.44 -9.37 -8.23
CA ASN A 71 5.12 -8.20 -9.05
C ASN A 71 4.34 -7.19 -8.22
N LYS A 72 4.91 -6.02 -7.98
CA LYS A 72 4.26 -4.91 -7.27
C LYS A 72 3.83 -3.85 -8.29
N ILE A 73 2.54 -3.80 -8.58
CA ILE A 73 1.95 -2.78 -9.46
C ILE A 73 1.68 -1.51 -8.65
N ILE A 74 2.09 -0.37 -9.19
CA ILE A 74 1.98 0.97 -8.59
C ILE A 74 0.86 1.71 -9.31
N VAL A 75 -0.35 1.63 -8.75
CA VAL A 75 -1.58 2.21 -9.31
C VAL A 75 -1.70 3.72 -9.09
N SER A 76 -1.03 4.26 -8.07
CA SER A 76 -1.03 5.68 -7.73
C SER A 76 0.18 6.02 -6.86
N ARG A 77 0.67 7.25 -6.97
CA ARG A 77 1.79 7.77 -6.17
C ARG A 77 1.46 9.15 -5.64
N PHE A 78 1.59 9.31 -4.33
CA PHE A 78 1.39 10.57 -3.62
C PHE A 78 2.70 10.93 -2.92
N PRO A 79 3.58 11.74 -3.54
CA PRO A 79 4.90 12.05 -2.98
C PRO A 79 4.81 13.01 -1.79
N ASP A 80 3.86 13.94 -1.81
CA ASP A 80 3.78 15.07 -0.87
C ASP A 80 2.57 14.92 0.07
N VAL A 81 2.55 13.85 0.85
CA VAL A 81 1.47 13.56 1.81
C VAL A 81 2.02 13.15 3.17
N ILE A 82 1.28 13.46 4.23
CA ILE A 82 1.52 12.86 5.54
C ILE A 82 0.89 11.48 5.52
N LYS A 83 1.67 10.45 5.85
CA LYS A 83 1.20 9.08 5.98
C LYS A 83 1.70 8.47 7.27
N ILE A 84 0.92 7.54 7.81
CA ILE A 84 1.27 6.81 9.02
C ILE A 84 1.05 5.31 8.79
N PRO A 85 1.74 4.43 9.55
CA PRO A 85 1.38 3.02 9.59
C PRO A 85 -0.09 2.85 9.98
N ARG A 86 -0.82 2.02 9.23
CA ARG A 86 -2.27 1.82 9.42
C ARG A 86 -2.62 1.43 10.86
N ASN A 87 -1.80 0.60 11.50
CA ASN A 87 -2.00 0.15 12.88
C ASN A 87 -1.88 1.25 13.94
N PHE A 88 -1.40 2.45 13.60
CA PHE A 88 -1.32 3.58 14.53
C PHE A 88 -2.62 4.39 14.52
N LEU A 89 -3.42 4.29 13.44
CA LEU A 89 -4.74 4.91 13.35
C LEU A 89 -5.71 4.16 14.26
N GLN A 90 -6.34 4.89 15.18
CA GLN A 90 -7.37 4.36 16.05
C GLN A 90 -8.73 4.88 15.61
N LYS A 91 -9.76 4.05 15.76
CA LYS A 91 -11.15 4.42 15.52
C LYS A 91 -11.97 4.20 16.79
N GLN A 92 -12.69 5.23 17.23
CA GLN A 92 -13.65 5.13 18.32
C GLN A 92 -14.93 5.82 17.87
N ASN A 93 -16.02 5.05 17.77
CA ASN A 93 -17.25 5.47 17.10
C ASN A 93 -16.94 5.91 15.65
N GLU A 94 -17.40 7.10 15.25
CA GLU A 94 -17.15 7.70 13.93
C GLU A 94 -15.88 8.55 13.88
N GLU A 95 -15.07 8.58 14.95
CA GLU A 95 -13.89 9.44 15.02
C GLU A 95 -12.59 8.64 14.85
N SER A 96 -11.79 9.09 13.89
CA SER A 96 -10.42 8.63 13.69
C SER A 96 -9.43 9.53 14.42
N PHE A 97 -8.45 8.92 15.09
CA PHE A 97 -7.46 9.64 15.88
C PHE A 97 -6.14 8.87 15.98
N VAL A 98 -5.10 9.57 16.40
CA VAL A 98 -3.80 9.01 16.79
C VAL A 98 -3.42 9.49 18.18
N TYR A 99 -2.45 8.82 18.80
CA TYR A 99 -1.85 9.28 20.05
C TYR A 99 -0.58 10.07 19.75
N LEU A 100 -0.65 11.38 19.94
CA LEU A 100 0.48 12.29 19.74
C LEU A 100 1.30 12.40 21.02
N LYS A 101 2.62 12.32 20.91
CA LYS A 101 3.56 12.54 22.02
C LYS A 101 4.27 13.87 21.84
N GLU A 102 3.94 14.83 22.68
CA GLU A 102 4.50 16.18 22.65
C GLU A 102 4.94 16.60 24.05
N SER A 103 6.16 17.13 24.20
CA SER A 103 6.69 17.63 25.48
C SER A 103 6.57 16.63 26.65
N GLY A 104 6.73 15.34 26.36
CA GLY A 104 6.63 14.25 27.35
C GLY A 104 5.20 13.81 27.68
N LYS A 105 4.19 14.48 27.14
CA LYS A 105 2.76 14.26 27.35
C LYS A 105 2.14 13.53 26.17
N ILE A 106 1.02 12.85 26.40
CA ILE A 106 0.33 12.05 25.38
C ILE A 106 -1.09 12.55 25.18
N TRP A 107 -1.40 12.93 23.95
CA TRP A 107 -2.68 13.52 23.57
C TRP A 107 -3.43 12.64 22.58
N LYS A 108 -4.76 12.61 22.69
CA LYS A 108 -5.62 12.10 21.62
C LYS A 108 -5.77 13.20 20.55
N LYS A 109 -5.21 12.99 19.36
CA LYS A 109 -5.30 13.93 18.25
C LYS A 109 -6.24 13.38 17.18
N ARG A 110 -7.35 14.07 16.91
CA ARG A 110 -8.26 13.72 15.82
C ARG A 110 -7.55 13.93 14.48
N VAL A 111 -7.79 13.01 13.55
CA VAL A 111 -7.25 13.05 12.19
C VAL A 111 -8.33 12.73 11.16
N THR A 112 -8.14 13.21 9.94
CA THR A 112 -8.93 12.80 8.78
C THR A 112 -8.11 11.83 7.94
N PRO A 113 -8.43 10.51 7.93
CA PRO A 113 -7.78 9.56 7.04
C PRO A 113 -8.30 9.74 5.61
N GLY A 114 -7.40 9.59 4.64
CA GLY A 114 -7.70 9.56 3.21
C GLY A 114 -7.47 8.16 2.63
N LEU A 115 -6.86 8.09 1.45
CA LEU A 115 -6.50 6.83 0.81
C LEU A 115 -5.53 6.01 1.67
N GLU A 116 -5.66 4.70 1.56
CA GLU A 116 -4.88 3.74 2.34
C GLU A 116 -4.55 2.51 1.50
N ASN A 117 -3.46 1.84 1.87
CA ASN A 117 -3.11 0.51 1.42
C ASN A 117 -2.96 -0.40 2.66
N ASP A 118 -2.54 -1.65 2.50
CA ASP A 118 -2.48 -2.60 3.61
C ASP A 118 -1.50 -2.18 4.73
N GLU A 119 -0.52 -1.33 4.42
CA GLU A 119 0.56 -0.93 5.34
C GLU A 119 0.35 0.48 5.93
N GLU A 120 -0.13 1.41 5.11
CA GLU A 120 -0.10 2.85 5.38
C GLU A 120 -1.44 3.52 5.05
N VAL A 121 -1.74 4.59 5.78
CA VAL A 121 -2.88 5.47 5.53
C VAL A 121 -2.40 6.92 5.39
N ILE A 122 -2.92 7.62 4.37
CA ILE A 122 -2.70 9.05 4.19
C ILE A 122 -3.55 9.80 5.22
N ILE A 123 -2.96 10.82 5.84
CA ILE A 123 -3.64 11.73 6.76
C ILE A 123 -3.84 13.07 6.05
N GLU A 124 -5.09 13.34 5.70
CA GLU A 124 -5.50 14.57 4.99
C GLU A 124 -5.51 15.78 5.92
N SER A 125 -5.80 15.57 7.20
CA SER A 125 -5.78 16.64 8.19
C SER A 125 -5.51 16.12 9.62
N GLY A 126 -5.03 17.01 10.48
CA GLY A 126 -4.84 16.75 11.92
C GLY A 126 -3.41 16.47 12.37
N LEU A 127 -2.47 16.28 11.43
CA LEU A 127 -1.04 16.10 11.70
C LEU A 127 -0.19 17.09 10.90
N SER A 128 1.02 17.34 11.40
CA SER A 128 2.07 18.10 10.74
C SER A 128 3.33 17.25 10.54
N PRO A 129 4.18 17.54 9.53
CA PRO A 129 5.45 16.86 9.37
C PRO A 129 6.32 17.01 10.63
N GLY A 130 6.84 15.90 11.15
CA GLY A 130 7.67 15.87 12.36
C GLY A 130 6.92 15.50 13.65
N ASP A 131 5.59 15.43 13.61
CA ASP A 131 4.76 14.95 14.72
C ASP A 131 5.16 13.54 15.13
N LYS A 132 5.36 13.33 16.44
CA LYS A 132 5.71 12.02 17.00
C LYS A 132 4.44 11.35 17.50
N ILE A 133 4.06 10.26 16.88
CA ILE A 133 2.90 9.45 17.27
C ILE A 133 3.33 8.13 17.92
N LEU A 134 2.46 7.57 18.75
CA LEU A 134 2.72 6.30 19.43
C LEU A 134 2.26 5.11 18.58
N ALA A 135 3.05 4.04 18.63
CA ALA A 135 2.78 2.79 17.91
C ALA A 135 1.66 1.94 18.54
N SER A 136 1.29 2.22 19.78
CA SER A 136 0.26 1.50 20.51
C SER A 136 -0.47 2.41 21.49
N PRO A 137 -1.73 2.08 21.84
CA PRO A 137 -2.48 2.85 22.82
C PRO A 137 -1.75 2.94 24.17
N PRO A 138 -1.61 4.14 24.75
CA PRO A 138 -0.97 4.29 26.06
C PRO A 138 -1.94 3.85 27.18
N PRO A 139 -1.42 3.44 28.35
CA PRO A 139 -2.25 3.11 29.51
C PRO A 139 -2.96 4.34 30.11
N LYS A 140 -2.45 5.55 29.85
CA LYS A 140 -3.05 6.83 30.26
C LYS A 140 -2.91 7.84 29.12
N VAL A 141 -3.97 8.63 28.93
CA VAL A 141 -4.05 9.69 27.91
C VAL A 141 -4.38 10.99 28.63
N GLU A 142 -3.70 12.08 28.28
CA GLU A 142 -4.07 13.41 28.74
C GLU A 142 -5.27 13.94 27.92
N SER A 143 -6.14 14.72 28.55
CA SER A 143 -7.38 15.24 27.95
C SER A 143 -7.09 15.96 26.62
N ALA A 144 -7.94 15.77 25.60
CA ALA A 144 -7.66 16.21 24.22
C ALA A 144 -7.28 17.70 24.10
N MET A 145 -6.33 17.99 23.19
CA MET A 145 -6.06 19.35 22.74
C MET A 145 -7.09 19.69 21.66
N LEU A 146 -7.92 20.72 21.91
CA LEU A 146 -8.88 21.27 20.94
C LEU A 146 -8.16 21.82 19.71
#